data_AF-A0A2A3JUZ1-F1
#
_entry.id   AF-A0A2A3JUZ1-F1
#
_cell.length_a   1.000
_cell.length_b   1.000
_cell.length_c   1.000
_cell.angle_alpha   90.00
_cell.angle_beta   90.00
_cell.angle_gamma   90.00
#
_symmetry.space_group_name_H-M   'P 1'
#
loop_
_entity.id
_entity.type
_entity.pdbx_description
1 polymer ?
#
loop_
_entity_poly.entity_id
_entity_poly.type
_entity_poly.pdbx_seq_one_letter_code
_entity_poly.pdbx_strand_id
1 'polypeptide(L)'
;MKLGGRDAQAFFRKPDPTGSGVLLYGEDAMRVAHRRQEVITALVGPEAEAEMRLTRMGGADLRKDPALLLDAVKAQGFFPGPRVVFVEEATDGLAKTMGAALTDWRPGDAQIIVTAGQLTAKSALRKLFEAAPAALAIGIYSDPPGRDEIEAALSKAGLTQVDRAAFDALEHLARALEPG
;
A
#
# COMPACT_ATOMS: atom_id res chain seq x y z
N MET A 1 -3.21 2.20 -12.75
CA MET A 1 -1.86 2.26 -13.40
C MET A 1 -0.84 1.43 -12.61
N LYS A 2 0.22 0.87 -13.23
CA LYS A 2 1.34 0.24 -12.48
C LYS A 2 2.34 1.31 -12.04
N LEU A 3 2.71 1.30 -10.77
CA LEU A 3 3.75 2.15 -10.19
C LEU A 3 4.97 1.32 -9.79
N GLY A 4 6.17 1.83 -10.00
CA GLY A 4 7.42 1.13 -9.68
C GLY A 4 8.58 2.09 -9.40
N GLY A 5 9.66 1.54 -8.83
CA GLY A 5 10.91 2.29 -8.59
C GLY A 5 10.70 3.56 -7.76
N ARG A 6 11.27 4.67 -8.24
CA ARG A 6 11.25 5.97 -7.54
C ARG A 6 9.84 6.52 -7.31
N ASP A 7 8.94 6.34 -8.28
CA ASP A 7 7.58 6.87 -8.18
C ASP A 7 6.79 6.11 -7.10
N ALA A 8 7.04 4.81 -6.92
CA ALA A 8 6.46 4.04 -5.83
C ALA A 8 6.97 4.53 -4.45
N GLN A 9 8.26 4.85 -4.34
CA GLN A 9 8.83 5.42 -3.10
C GLN A 9 8.22 6.78 -2.76
N ALA A 10 8.02 7.65 -3.76
CA ALA A 10 7.35 8.93 -3.56
C ALA A 10 5.90 8.74 -3.08
N PHE A 11 5.18 7.79 -3.70
CA PHE A 11 3.82 7.45 -3.31
C PHE A 11 3.72 6.92 -1.88
N PHE A 12 4.64 6.07 -1.41
CA PHE A 12 4.60 5.56 -0.05
C PHE A 12 4.72 6.67 1.01
N ARG A 13 5.57 7.67 0.75
CA ARG A 13 5.77 8.81 1.65
C ARG A 13 4.64 9.82 1.62
N LYS A 14 4.05 10.04 0.44
CA LYS A 14 3.00 11.02 0.21
C LYS A 14 1.98 10.49 -0.80
N PRO A 15 1.11 9.56 -0.38
CA PRO A 15 0.07 9.02 -1.24
C PRO A 15 -0.95 10.10 -1.57
N ASP A 16 -1.57 9.99 -2.76
CA ASP A 16 -2.64 10.90 -3.17
C ASP A 16 -3.94 10.57 -2.41
N PRO A 17 -4.45 11.48 -1.55
CA PRO A 17 -5.66 11.25 -0.78
C PRO A 17 -6.94 11.28 -1.63
N THR A 18 -6.84 11.65 -2.92
CA THR A 18 -7.97 11.70 -3.86
C THR A 18 -8.11 10.45 -4.72
N GLY A 19 -7.22 9.46 -4.56
CA GLY A 19 -7.31 8.18 -5.26
C GLY A 19 -8.40 7.26 -4.68
N SER A 20 -8.94 6.37 -5.50
CA SER A 20 -9.93 5.37 -5.08
C SER A 20 -9.31 4.16 -4.39
N GLY A 21 -8.08 3.78 -4.75
CA GLY A 21 -7.39 2.71 -4.03
C GLY A 21 -6.00 2.34 -4.54
N VAL A 22 -5.29 1.53 -3.76
CA VAL A 22 -3.98 0.98 -4.12
C VAL A 22 -3.90 -0.49 -3.77
N LEU A 23 -3.35 -1.28 -4.69
CA LEU A 23 -2.98 -2.67 -4.48
C LEU A 23 -1.46 -2.76 -4.26
N LEU A 24 -1.06 -3.26 -3.10
CA LEU A 24 0.32 -3.59 -2.75
C LEU A 24 0.48 -5.11 -2.81
N TYR A 25 1.41 -5.62 -3.61
CA TYR A 25 1.57 -7.06 -3.77
C TYR A 25 3.03 -7.47 -3.88
N GLY A 26 3.39 -8.62 -3.32
CA GLY A 26 4.77 -9.10 -3.31
C GLY A 26 4.93 -10.47 -2.67
N GLU A 27 6.09 -11.09 -2.86
CA GLU A 27 6.43 -12.39 -2.25
C GLU A 27 6.75 -12.26 -0.75
N ASP A 28 7.35 -11.14 -0.37
CA ASP A 28 7.72 -10.83 1.02
C ASP A 28 6.57 -10.10 1.74
N ALA A 29 5.88 -10.83 2.61
CA ALA A 29 4.76 -10.30 3.38
C ALA A 29 5.18 -9.18 4.35
N MET A 30 6.39 -9.23 4.89
CA MET A 30 6.88 -8.21 5.84
C MET A 30 7.14 -6.88 5.15
N ARG A 31 7.74 -6.91 3.95
CA ARG A 31 7.91 -5.69 3.13
C ARG A 31 6.57 -5.12 2.70
N VAL A 32 5.64 -5.96 2.27
CA VAL A 32 4.27 -5.53 1.93
C VAL A 32 3.60 -4.88 3.13
N ALA A 33 3.68 -5.50 4.31
CA ALA A 33 3.11 -4.97 5.55
C ALA A 33 3.74 -3.63 5.95
N HIS A 34 5.06 -3.47 5.78
CA HIS A 34 5.77 -2.22 6.05
C HIS A 34 5.31 -1.09 5.13
N ARG A 35 5.27 -1.32 3.81
CA ARG A 35 4.81 -0.30 2.84
C ARG A 35 3.33 0.04 3.04
N ARG A 36 2.49 -0.95 3.33
CA ARG A 36 1.10 -0.73 3.72
C ARG A 36 0.99 0.19 4.94
N GLN A 37 1.77 -0.08 5.99
CA GLN A 37 1.75 0.76 7.19
C GLN A 37 2.20 2.20 6.87
N GLU A 38 3.22 2.37 6.04
CA GLU A 38 3.71 3.67 5.58
C GLU A 38 2.59 4.46 4.86
N VAL A 39 1.93 3.84 3.88
CA VAL A 39 0.82 4.43 3.12
C VAL A 39 -0.35 4.80 4.01
N ILE A 40 -0.82 3.88 4.86
CA ILE A 40 -1.96 4.13 5.74
C ILE A 40 -1.64 5.28 6.70
N THR A 41 -0.46 5.26 7.33
CA THR A 41 -0.06 6.32 8.27
C THR A 41 0.04 7.67 7.56
N ALA A 42 0.54 7.72 6.33
CA ALA A 42 0.64 8.96 5.56
C ALA A 42 -0.73 9.50 5.11
N LEU A 43 -1.72 8.63 4.87
CA LEU A 43 -3.08 9.03 4.49
C LEU A 43 -3.91 9.53 5.68
N VAL A 44 -3.89 8.78 6.78
CA VAL A 44 -4.86 8.95 7.85
C VAL A 44 -4.23 9.30 9.20
N GLY A 45 -2.91 9.29 9.33
CA GLY A 45 -2.21 9.56 10.58
C GLY A 45 -2.27 8.39 11.59
N PRO A 46 -1.54 8.50 12.72
CA PRO A 46 -1.42 7.43 13.71
C PRO A 46 -2.72 7.16 14.50
N GLU A 47 -3.56 8.17 14.70
CA GLU A 47 -4.79 8.06 15.49
C GLU A 47 -6.00 7.55 14.69
N ALA A 48 -5.82 7.20 13.41
CA ALA A 48 -6.92 6.88 12.51
C ALA A 48 -7.83 5.73 12.98
N GLU A 49 -7.26 4.75 13.68
CA GLU A 49 -8.02 3.61 14.22
C GLU A 49 -8.89 4.05 15.40
N ALA A 50 -8.36 4.86 16.32
CA ALA A 50 -9.11 5.44 17.43
C ALA A 50 -10.20 6.41 16.96
N GLU A 51 -9.95 7.14 15.88
CA GLU A 51 -10.89 8.07 15.24
C GLU A 51 -11.86 7.38 14.27
N MET A 52 -11.85 6.04 14.19
CA MET A 52 -12.72 5.27 13.28
C MET A 52 -12.60 5.67 11.80
N ARG A 53 -11.45 6.21 11.40
CA ARG A 53 -11.10 6.56 10.02
C ARG A 53 -10.37 5.44 9.28
N LEU A 54 -9.96 4.38 9.99
CA LEU A 54 -9.38 3.16 9.43
C LEU A 54 -10.27 1.94 9.76
N THR A 55 -10.76 1.25 8.73
CA THR A 55 -11.42 -0.06 8.86
C THR A 55 -10.52 -1.14 8.30
N ARG A 56 -10.40 -2.29 8.98
CA ARG A 56 -9.59 -3.44 8.54
C ARG A 56 -10.46 -4.67 8.33
N MET A 57 -10.17 -5.46 7.30
CA MET A 57 -10.86 -6.73 7.02
C MET A 57 -9.98 -7.69 6.24
N GLY A 58 -10.22 -8.99 6.39
CA GLY A 58 -9.51 -10.02 5.64
C GLY A 58 -10.18 -10.34 4.30
N GLY A 59 -9.39 -10.75 3.33
CA GLY A 59 -9.91 -11.25 2.05
C GLY A 59 -10.83 -12.48 2.22
N ALA A 60 -10.66 -13.24 3.30
CA ALA A 60 -11.56 -14.34 3.66
C ALA A 60 -12.95 -13.87 4.09
N ASP A 61 -13.05 -12.70 4.73
CA ASP A 61 -14.34 -12.13 5.14
C ASP A 61 -15.14 -11.69 3.91
N LEU A 62 -14.46 -11.05 2.95
CA LEU A 62 -15.09 -10.62 1.69
C LEU A 62 -15.51 -11.77 0.77
N ARG A 63 -14.93 -12.97 0.92
CA ARG A 63 -15.41 -14.16 0.22
C ARG A 63 -16.73 -14.68 0.80
N LYS A 64 -16.95 -14.48 2.10
CA LYS A 64 -18.20 -14.87 2.78
C LYS A 64 -19.29 -13.83 2.56
N ASP A 65 -18.93 -12.56 2.67
CA ASP A 65 -19.84 -11.43 2.49
C ASP A 65 -19.16 -10.31 1.68
N PRO A 66 -19.36 -10.29 0.34
CA PRO A 66 -18.81 -9.27 -0.53
C PRO A 66 -19.32 -7.84 -0.25
N ALA A 67 -20.51 -7.69 0.36
CA ALA A 67 -21.13 -6.38 0.58
C ALA A 67 -20.34 -5.53 1.59
N LEU A 68 -19.66 -6.17 2.54
CA LEU A 68 -18.86 -5.52 3.59
C LEU A 68 -17.88 -4.49 3.05
N LEU A 69 -17.28 -4.72 1.88
CA LEU A 69 -16.33 -3.78 1.29
C LEU A 69 -17.01 -2.46 0.92
N LEU A 70 -18.10 -2.53 0.15
CA LEU A 70 -18.77 -1.33 -0.31
C LEU A 70 -19.42 -0.58 0.85
N ASP A 71 -20.00 -1.29 1.81
CA ASP A 71 -20.56 -0.70 3.02
C ASP A 71 -19.50 0.06 3.82
N ALA A 72 -18.32 -0.53 4.03
CA ALA A 72 -17.22 0.12 4.72
C ALA A 72 -16.68 1.34 3.94
N VAL A 73 -16.63 1.26 2.62
CA VAL A 73 -16.20 2.38 1.75
C VAL A 73 -17.18 3.56 1.85
N LYS A 74 -18.49 3.27 1.89
CA LYS A 74 -19.58 4.25 1.90
C LYS A 74 -19.98 4.74 3.28
N ALA A 75 -19.61 4.01 4.34
CA ALA A 75 -19.81 4.42 5.73
C ALA A 75 -19.37 5.88 5.88
N GLN A 76 -19.90 6.63 6.83
CA GLN A 76 -19.42 7.97 7.16
C GLN A 76 -18.68 7.89 8.49
N GLY A 77 -17.51 8.54 8.55
CA GLY A 77 -16.76 8.64 9.80
C GLY A 77 -17.42 9.66 10.74
N PHE A 78 -17.28 9.44 12.04
CA PHE A 78 -17.66 10.45 13.04
C PHE A 78 -16.67 11.62 13.07
N PHE A 79 -15.42 11.37 12.68
CA PHE A 79 -14.36 12.36 12.64
C PHE A 79 -14.11 12.82 11.21
N PRO A 80 -13.89 14.13 11.00
CA PRO A 80 -13.58 14.66 9.68
C PRO A 80 -12.21 14.18 9.20
N GLY A 81 -12.02 14.15 7.88
CA GLY A 81 -10.73 13.86 7.25
C GLY A 81 -10.73 12.60 6.39
N PRO A 82 -9.56 12.24 5.82
CA PRO A 82 -9.42 11.07 4.98
C PRO A 82 -9.71 9.79 5.75
N ARG A 83 -10.26 8.79 5.04
CA ARG A 83 -10.61 7.49 5.59
C ARG A 83 -10.07 6.38 4.70
N VAL A 84 -9.80 5.23 5.31
CA VAL A 84 -9.22 4.07 4.65
C VAL A 84 -10.00 2.81 5.01
N VAL A 85 -10.29 2.00 4.00
CA VAL A 85 -10.64 0.59 4.18
C VAL A 85 -9.42 -0.24 3.75
N PHE A 86 -8.85 -0.98 4.69
CA PHE A 86 -7.72 -1.87 4.45
C PHE A 86 -8.21 -3.32 4.33
N VAL A 87 -7.90 -3.96 3.19
CA VAL A 87 -8.17 -5.37 2.93
C VAL A 87 -6.85 -6.16 2.87
N GLU A 88 -6.68 -7.09 3.79
CA GLU A 88 -5.50 -7.97 3.82
C GLU A 88 -5.72 -9.30 3.09
N GLU A 89 -4.63 -9.93 2.65
CA GLU A 89 -4.65 -11.26 2.00
C GLU A 89 -5.63 -11.41 0.83
N ALA A 90 -5.74 -10.38 0.00
CA ALA A 90 -6.57 -10.42 -1.18
C ALA A 90 -6.01 -11.40 -2.24
N THR A 91 -6.93 -12.06 -2.96
CA THR A 91 -6.60 -12.96 -4.07
C THR A 91 -7.40 -12.60 -5.30
N ASP A 92 -7.08 -13.20 -6.45
CA ASP A 92 -7.81 -12.98 -7.71
C ASP A 92 -9.32 -13.24 -7.61
N GLY A 93 -9.74 -14.11 -6.69
CA GLY A 93 -11.16 -14.36 -6.42
C GLY A 93 -11.95 -13.12 -5.99
N LEU A 94 -11.29 -12.08 -5.48
CA LEU A 94 -11.92 -10.82 -5.05
C LEU A 94 -11.99 -9.77 -6.15
N ALA A 95 -11.50 -10.03 -7.37
CA ALA A 95 -11.47 -9.03 -8.44
C ALA A 95 -12.86 -8.44 -8.75
N LYS A 96 -13.93 -9.24 -8.70
CA LYS A 96 -15.30 -8.74 -8.92
C LYS A 96 -15.75 -7.81 -7.79
N THR A 97 -15.54 -8.19 -6.54
CA THR A 97 -15.89 -7.41 -5.35
C THR A 97 -15.15 -6.07 -5.34
N MET A 98 -13.83 -6.10 -5.60
CA MET A 98 -13.00 -4.90 -5.71
C MET A 98 -13.43 -4.03 -6.88
N GLY A 99 -13.80 -4.63 -8.01
CA GLY A 99 -14.24 -3.90 -9.19
C GLY A 99 -15.52 -3.11 -8.93
N ALA A 100 -16.51 -3.73 -8.29
CA ALA A 100 -17.74 -3.04 -7.90
C ALA A 100 -17.45 -1.84 -6.98
N ALA A 101 -16.60 -2.05 -5.95
CA ALA A 101 -16.24 -0.98 -5.02
C ALA A 101 -15.51 0.18 -5.71
N LEU A 102 -14.53 -0.11 -6.59
CA LEU A 102 -13.79 0.91 -7.34
C LEU A 102 -14.68 1.67 -8.34
N THR A 103 -15.64 1.01 -8.97
CA THR A 103 -16.60 1.64 -9.89
C THR A 103 -17.57 2.58 -9.16
N ASP A 104 -18.04 2.18 -7.99
CA ASP A 104 -19.02 2.95 -7.21
C ASP A 104 -18.37 4.01 -6.30
N TRP A 105 -17.05 3.96 -6.11
CA TRP A 105 -16.29 4.93 -5.34
C TRP A 105 -16.46 6.36 -5.87
N ARG A 106 -16.63 7.32 -4.97
CA ARG A 106 -16.76 8.75 -5.26
C ARG A 106 -15.82 9.56 -4.34
N PRO A 107 -15.41 10.78 -4.75
CA PRO A 107 -14.65 11.67 -3.88
C PRO A 107 -15.33 11.85 -2.51
N GLY A 108 -14.57 11.61 -1.43
CA GLY A 108 -15.07 11.64 -0.04
C GLY A 108 -15.36 10.26 0.56
N ASP A 109 -15.46 9.22 -0.26
CA ASP A 109 -15.48 7.84 0.20
C ASP A 109 -14.12 7.43 0.76
N ALA A 110 -14.10 6.37 1.57
CA ALA A 110 -12.83 5.83 2.06
C ALA A 110 -11.99 5.26 0.91
N GLN A 111 -10.68 5.51 0.95
CA GLN A 111 -9.74 4.95 -0.01
C GLN A 111 -9.48 3.46 0.29
N ILE A 112 -9.44 2.64 -0.75
CA ILE A 112 -9.30 1.18 -0.61
C ILE A 112 -7.81 0.81 -0.68
N ILE A 113 -7.24 0.34 0.42
CA ILE A 113 -5.87 -0.17 0.46
C ILE A 113 -5.93 -1.69 0.50
N VAL A 114 -5.27 -2.36 -0.43
CA VAL A 114 -5.31 -3.82 -0.56
C VAL A 114 -3.92 -4.39 -0.52
N THR A 115 -3.70 -5.45 0.26
CA THR A 115 -2.46 -6.23 0.19
C THR A 115 -2.73 -7.63 -0.35
N ALA A 116 -1.83 -8.13 -1.17
CA ALA A 116 -1.84 -9.50 -1.68
C ALA A 116 -0.44 -10.11 -1.64
N GLY A 117 -0.37 -11.43 -1.73
CA GLY A 117 0.88 -12.12 -2.08
C GLY A 117 1.32 -11.81 -3.51
N GLN A 118 2.26 -12.58 -4.05
CA GLN A 118 2.76 -12.35 -5.40
C GLN A 118 1.66 -12.49 -6.47
N LEU A 119 1.58 -11.51 -7.37
CA LEU A 119 0.62 -11.49 -8.48
C LEU A 119 1.33 -11.40 -9.84
N THR A 120 1.04 -12.38 -10.69
CA THR A 120 1.54 -12.37 -12.07
C THR A 120 0.87 -11.28 -12.91
N ALA A 121 1.43 -10.95 -14.07
CA ALA A 121 0.77 -10.03 -15.02
C ALA A 121 -0.58 -10.53 -15.55
N LYS A 122 -0.92 -11.82 -15.35
CA LYS A 122 -2.21 -12.39 -15.72
C LYS A 122 -3.28 -12.23 -14.64
N SER A 123 -2.91 -11.87 -13.42
CA SER A 123 -3.82 -11.68 -12.27
C SER A 123 -4.95 -10.71 -12.62
N ALA A 124 -6.18 -11.14 -12.35
CA ALA A 124 -7.38 -10.34 -12.56
C ALA A 124 -7.42 -9.15 -11.59
N LEU A 125 -7.03 -9.37 -10.33
CA LEU A 125 -6.97 -8.32 -9.30
C LEU A 125 -5.94 -7.25 -9.68
N ARG A 126 -4.74 -7.67 -10.10
CA ARG A 126 -3.71 -6.73 -10.54
C ARG A 126 -4.17 -5.91 -11.75
N LYS A 127 -4.71 -6.56 -12.78
CA LYS A 127 -5.21 -5.89 -13.99
C LYS A 127 -6.31 -4.88 -13.69
N LEU A 128 -7.21 -5.21 -12.76
CA LEU A 128 -8.27 -4.32 -12.32
C LEU A 128 -7.69 -2.99 -11.78
N PHE A 129 -6.77 -3.06 -10.82
CA PHE A 129 -6.14 -1.87 -10.25
C PHE A 129 -5.25 -1.13 -11.26
N GLU A 130 -4.60 -1.85 -12.18
CA GLU A 130 -3.84 -1.22 -13.26
C GLU A 130 -4.74 -0.43 -14.22
N ALA A 131 -5.96 -0.90 -14.50
CA ALA A 131 -6.91 -0.29 -15.42
C ALA A 131 -7.83 0.78 -14.80
N ALA A 132 -8.02 0.76 -13.47
CA ALA A 132 -8.90 1.71 -12.79
C ALA A 132 -8.31 3.15 -12.79
N PRO A 133 -9.08 4.18 -13.21
CA PRO A 133 -8.57 5.53 -13.43
C PRO A 133 -7.96 6.24 -12.21
N ALA A 134 -8.49 5.95 -11.01
CA ALA A 134 -8.06 6.55 -9.75
C ALA A 134 -7.39 5.52 -8.83
N ALA A 135 -6.97 4.37 -9.36
CA ALA A 135 -6.32 3.33 -8.59
C ALA A 135 -4.97 2.91 -9.17
N LEU A 136 -4.17 2.32 -8.29
CA LEU A 136 -2.77 2.00 -8.56
C LEU A 136 -2.45 0.57 -8.14
N ALA A 137 -1.52 -0.07 -8.85
CA ALA A 137 -0.94 -1.34 -8.44
C ALA A 137 0.57 -1.18 -8.29
N ILE A 138 1.10 -1.58 -7.13
CA ILE A 138 2.52 -1.45 -6.78
C ILE A 138 3.05 -2.83 -6.39
N GLY A 139 3.99 -3.32 -7.19
CA GLY A 139 4.73 -4.54 -6.88
C GLY A 139 5.85 -4.23 -5.90
N ILE A 140 5.92 -4.99 -4.82
CA ILE A 140 6.94 -4.90 -3.78
C ILE A 140 7.84 -6.13 -3.96
N TYR A 141 8.97 -5.89 -4.60
CA TYR A 141 9.96 -6.92 -4.90
C TYR A 141 11.11 -6.86 -3.91
N SER A 142 11.82 -7.98 -3.83
CA SER A 142 12.94 -8.19 -2.92
C SER A 142 14.23 -7.52 -3.39
N ASP A 143 14.12 -6.40 -4.12
CA ASP A 143 15.29 -5.68 -4.58
C ASP A 143 16.07 -5.12 -3.37
N PRO A 144 17.42 -5.17 -3.40
CA PRO A 144 18.23 -4.55 -2.37
C PRO A 144 17.94 -3.04 -2.32
N PRO A 145 17.95 -2.41 -1.13
CA PRO A 145 17.61 -1.00 -1.01
C PRO A 145 18.58 -0.15 -1.84
N GLY A 146 18.02 0.70 -2.69
CA GLY A 146 18.80 1.66 -3.47
C GLY A 146 19.33 2.80 -2.62
N ARG A 147 20.22 3.60 -3.20
CA ARG A 147 20.82 4.79 -2.56
C ARG A 147 19.81 5.69 -1.85
N ASP A 148 18.73 6.07 -2.53
CA ASP A 148 17.68 6.96 -2.00
C ASP A 148 16.97 6.36 -0.76
N GLU A 149 16.90 5.02 -0.67
CA GLU A 149 16.32 4.32 0.49
C GLU A 149 17.29 4.28 1.67
N ILE A 150 18.58 4.05 1.40
CA ILE A 150 19.64 4.09 2.41
C ILE A 150 19.72 5.49 3.01
N GLU A 151 19.76 6.54 2.18
CA GLU A 151 19.80 7.94 2.65
C GLU A 151 18.57 8.29 3.51
N ALA A 152 17.37 7.83 3.13
CA ALA A 152 16.17 8.06 3.91
C ALA A 152 16.15 7.30 5.24
N ALA A 153 16.65 6.06 5.27
CA ALA A 153 16.78 5.28 6.49
C ALA A 153 17.76 5.93 7.47
N LEU A 154 18.91 6.40 6.96
CA LEU A 154 19.91 7.15 7.74
C LEU A 154 19.30 8.44 8.32
N SER A 155 18.60 9.22 7.50
CA SER A 155 17.93 10.45 7.95
C SER A 155 16.88 10.18 9.04
N LYS A 156 16.06 9.13 8.88
CA LYS A 156 15.06 8.72 9.88
C LYS A 156 15.71 8.27 11.19
N ALA A 157 16.91 7.71 11.13
CA ALA A 157 17.72 7.34 12.29
C ALA A 157 18.50 8.51 12.91
N GLY A 158 18.41 9.73 12.35
CA GLY A 158 19.16 10.90 12.80
C GLY A 158 20.63 10.92 12.37
N LEU A 159 21.04 10.03 11.47
CA LEU A 159 22.41 9.90 10.95
C LEU A 159 22.57 10.76 9.68
N THR A 160 22.87 12.04 9.85
CA THR A 160 22.98 13.00 8.73
C THR A 160 24.40 13.28 8.26
N GLN A 161 25.42 12.78 8.98
CA GLN A 161 26.84 12.97 8.69
C GLN A 161 27.52 11.61 8.47
N VAL A 162 27.12 10.90 7.41
CA VAL A 162 27.73 9.63 7.02
C VAL A 162 28.79 9.90 5.96
N ASP A 163 30.03 9.51 6.23
CA ASP A 163 31.11 9.67 5.26
C ASP A 163 30.94 8.71 4.06
N ARG A 164 31.68 8.98 2.99
CA ARG A 164 31.56 8.21 1.75
C ARG A 164 31.92 6.74 1.93
N ALA A 165 32.91 6.40 2.75
CA ALA A 165 33.33 5.03 2.95
C ALA A 165 32.27 4.22 3.72
N ALA A 166 31.67 4.83 4.74
CA ALA A 166 30.55 4.26 5.47
C ALA A 166 29.32 4.07 4.55
N PHE A 167 29.06 5.04 3.67
CA PHE A 167 27.96 4.92 2.70
C PHE A 167 28.20 3.80 1.68
N ASP A 168 29.41 3.72 1.10
CA ASP A 168 29.80 2.66 0.17
C ASP A 168 29.68 1.26 0.83
N ALA A 169 30.00 1.16 2.13
CA ALA A 169 29.83 -0.07 2.90
C ALA A 169 28.35 -0.45 3.09
N LEU A 170 27.46 0.53 3.32
CA LEU A 170 26.02 0.30 3.40
C LEU A 170 25.43 -0.14 2.05
N GLU A 171 25.88 0.45 0.94
CA GLU A 171 25.48 0.00 -0.40
C GLU A 171 25.94 -1.43 -0.69
N HIS A 172 27.15 -1.79 -0.25
CA HIS A 172 27.65 -3.16 -0.38
C HIS A 172 26.82 -4.14 0.48
N LEU A 173 26.57 -3.78 1.73
CA LEU A 173 25.76 -4.59 2.66
C LEU A 173 24.33 -4.79 2.13
N ALA A 174 23.72 -3.74 1.58
CA ALA A 174 22.39 -3.78 0.99
C ALA A 174 22.25 -4.86 -0.10
N ARG A 175 23.29 -5.06 -0.91
CA ARG A 175 23.33 -6.07 -1.98
C ARG A 175 23.73 -7.46 -1.50
N ALA A 176 24.45 -7.54 -0.37
CA ALA A 176 24.94 -8.79 0.20
C ALA A 176 23.92 -9.46 1.13
N LEU A 177 23.00 -8.69 1.73
CA LEU A 177 21.93 -9.23 2.56
C LEU A 177 20.86 -9.86 1.68
N GLU A 178 20.56 -11.13 1.94
CA GLU A 178 19.34 -11.73 1.40
C GLU A 178 18.13 -10.96 1.93
N PRO A 179 17.06 -10.83 1.13
CA PRO A 179 15.81 -10.24 1.60
C PRO A 179 15.23 -11.16 2.68
N GLY A 180 15.45 -10.80 3.94
CA GLY A 180 14.88 -11.48 5.11
C GLY A 180 13.38 -11.26 5.24
#